data_AF-A0A1B9KLN8-F1
#
_entry.id   AF-A0A1B9KLN8-F1
#
_cell.length_a   1.000
_cell.length_b   1.000
_cell.length_c   1.000
_cell.angle_alpha   90.00
_cell.angle_beta   90.00
_cell.angle_gamma   90.00
#
_symmetry.space_group_name_H-M   'P 1'
#
loop_
_entity.id
_entity.type
_entity.pdbx_description
1 polymer ?
#
loop_
_entity_poly.entity_id
_entity_poly.type
_entity_poly.pdbx_seq_one_letter_code
_entity_poly.pdbx_strand_id
1 'polypeptide(L)'
;MEAPLKLINMQQVHPVKIKKQLGKNVAGNTTKIHLIIDSDSLSINLILSCGEIHDRQVTKELIENLLHSEYVIANKDYDTEKL
;
A
#
# COMPACT_ATOMS: atom_id res chain seq x y z
N MET A 1 -12.60 24.46 -31.26
CA MET A 1 -13.30 23.36 -30.57
C MET A 1 -12.35 22.84 -29.51
N GLU A 2 -12.42 23.41 -28.32
CA GLU A 2 -11.58 23.02 -27.17
C GLU A 2 -12.25 21.82 -26.50
N ALA A 3 -11.55 20.68 -26.41
CA ALA A 3 -12.01 19.56 -25.61
C ALA A 3 -11.88 19.94 -24.12
N PRO A 4 -12.90 19.70 -23.28
CA PRO A 4 -12.80 20.08 -21.88
C PRO A 4 -11.74 19.20 -21.20
N LEU A 5 -10.76 19.85 -20.56
CA LEU A 5 -9.80 19.22 -19.65
C LEU A 5 -10.59 18.41 -18.61
N LYS A 6 -10.39 17.09 -18.61
CA LYS A 6 -10.92 16.21 -17.57
C LYS A 6 -10.27 16.63 -16.25
N LEU A 7 -11.04 17.27 -15.39
CA LEU A 7 -10.69 17.49 -14.00
C LEU A 7 -10.34 16.12 -13.40
N ILE A 8 -9.06 15.87 -13.14
CA ILE A 8 -8.64 14.69 -12.40
C ILE A 8 -9.16 14.91 -10.98
N ASN A 9 -10.25 14.24 -10.64
CA ASN A 9 -10.90 14.40 -9.36
C ASN A 9 -9.99 13.85 -8.26
N MET A 10 -9.28 14.73 -7.55
CA MET A 10 -8.44 14.40 -6.38
C MET A 10 -9.27 13.93 -5.16
N GLN A 11 -10.57 13.68 -5.31
CA GLN A 11 -11.49 13.32 -4.22
C GLN A 11 -11.70 11.82 -4.00
N GLN A 12 -10.89 10.93 -4.58
CA GLN A 12 -10.76 9.58 -4.02
C GLN A 12 -9.68 9.54 -2.95
N VAL A 13 -9.79 10.42 -1.94
CA VAL A 13 -9.18 10.12 -0.66
C VAL A 13 -10.07 9.03 -0.06
N HIS A 14 -9.73 7.76 -0.34
CA HIS A 14 -10.35 6.66 0.36
C HIS A 14 -10.24 6.96 1.87
N PRO A 15 -11.35 6.91 2.64
CA PRO A 15 -11.29 7.20 4.06
C PRO A 15 -10.27 6.25 4.68
N VAL A 16 -9.10 6.79 5.06
CA VAL A 16 -8.07 6.04 5.75
C VAL A 16 -8.69 5.66 7.07
N LYS A 17 -9.01 4.38 7.24
CA LYS A 17 -9.52 3.85 8.50
C LYS A 17 -8.36 3.89 9.49
N ILE A 18 -8.22 5.00 10.23
CA ILE A 18 -7.16 5.18 11.23
C ILE A 18 -7.49 4.31 12.45
N LYS A 19 -7.26 3.00 12.33
CA LYS A 19 -7.15 2.11 13.49
C LYS A 19 -5.72 2.22 14.00
N LYS A 20 -5.53 2.35 15.30
CA LYS A 20 -4.18 2.29 15.90
C LYS A 20 -3.55 0.95 15.55
N GLN A 21 -2.44 0.97 14.81
CA GLN A 21 -1.66 -0.19 14.42
C GLN A 21 -0.37 -0.19 15.24
N LEU A 22 -0.45 -0.62 16.50
CA LEU A 22 0.70 -0.71 17.39
C LEU A 22 0.90 -2.17 17.77
N GLY A 23 1.97 -2.74 17.22
CA GLY A 23 2.37 -4.11 17.45
C GLY A 23 3.46 -4.24 18.51
N LYS A 24 3.77 -5.48 18.90
CA LYS A 24 4.89 -5.78 19.80
C LYS A 24 5.75 -6.89 19.22
N ASN A 25 7.04 -6.61 19.05
CA ASN A 25 8.05 -7.60 18.68
C ASN A 25 9.22 -7.56 19.68
N VAL A 26 10.30 -8.28 19.38
CA VAL A 26 11.51 -8.37 20.25
C VAL A 26 12.13 -6.99 20.51
N ALA A 27 12.00 -6.04 19.58
CA ALA A 27 12.53 -4.68 19.68
C ALA A 27 11.55 -3.70 20.38
N GLY A 28 10.41 -4.16 20.89
CA GLY A 28 9.42 -3.35 21.58
C GLY A 28 8.18 -3.06 20.73
N ASN A 29 7.54 -1.93 21.00
CA ASN A 29 6.31 -1.55 20.31
C ASN A 29 6.64 -0.98 18.93
N THR A 30 6.09 -1.58 17.87
CA THR A 30 6.47 -1.24 16.49
C THR A 30 5.26 -1.22 15.56
N THR A 31 5.37 -0.42 14.50
CA THR A 31 4.41 -0.28 13.41
C THR A 31 5.19 -0.38 12.11
N LYS A 32 4.68 -1.10 11.12
CA LYS A 32 5.25 -1.14 9.78
C LYS A 32 4.49 -0.21 8.85
N ILE A 33 5.22 0.36 7.90
CA ILE A 33 4.67 1.16 6.80
C ILE A 33 4.92 0.36 5.52
N HIS A 34 3.86 -0.10 4.90
CA HIS A 34 3.90 -0.74 3.58
C HIS A 34 3.48 0.30 2.56
N LEU A 35 4.31 0.53 1.55
CA LEU A 35 4.11 1.60 0.57
C LEU A 35 4.31 1.05 -0.83
N ILE A 36 3.37 1.38 -1.72
CA ILE A 36 3.52 1.24 -3.16
C ILE A 36 3.69 2.63 -3.75
N ILE A 37 4.70 2.76 -4.59
CA ILE A 37 4.97 3.94 -5.40
C ILE A 37 4.96 3.57 -6.89
N ASP A 38 4.72 4.55 -7.75
CA ASP A 38 5.01 4.41 -9.18
C ASP A 38 6.51 4.62 -9.47
N SER A 39 6.87 4.55 -10.75
CA SER A 39 8.24 4.79 -11.23
C SER A 39 8.75 6.21 -10.96
N ASP A 40 7.84 7.18 -10.77
CA ASP A 40 8.14 8.59 -10.51
C ASP A 40 8.10 8.92 -9.00
N SER A 41 8.09 7.88 -8.15
CA SER A 41 8.04 7.99 -6.68
C SER A 41 6.75 8.62 -6.12
N LEU A 42 5.67 8.62 -6.88
CA LEU A 42 4.35 9.02 -6.40
C LEU A 42 3.70 7.84 -5.67
N SER A 43 3.19 8.11 -4.46
CA SER A 43 2.53 7.08 -3.65
C SER A 43 1.18 6.70 -4.23
N ILE A 44 1.01 5.41 -4.54
CA ILE A 44 -0.24 4.84 -5.06
C ILE A 44 -1.10 4.30 -3.92
N ASN A 45 -0.49 3.55 -2.99
CA ASN A 45 -1.20 2.91 -1.88
C ASN A 45 -0.31 2.78 -0.63
N LEU A 46 -0.89 2.92 0.55
CA LEU A 46 -0.20 2.82 1.84
C LEU A 46 -1.03 2.00 2.84
N ILE A 47 -0.39 1.07 3.52
CA ILE A 47 -0.97 0.31 4.63
C ILE A 47 -0.07 0.41 5.86
N LEU A 48 -0.70 0.66 7.02
CA LEU A 48 -0.05 0.53 8.31
C LEU A 48 -0.43 -0.81 8.94
N SER A 49 0.54 -1.55 9.47
CA SER A 49 0.30 -2.78 10.24
C SER A 49 1.00 -2.75 11.59
N CYS A 50 0.49 -3.52 12.55
CA CYS A 50 1.25 -3.86 13.74
C CYS A 50 2.59 -4.54 13.35
N GLY A 51 3.65 -4.29 14.11
CA GLY A 51 5.00 -4.74 13.76
C GLY A 51 5.21 -6.26 13.78
N GLU A 52 4.37 -7.03 14.46
CA GLU A 52 4.37 -8.50 14.42
C GLU A 52 3.72 -9.09 13.16
N ILE A 53 3.01 -8.28 12.35
CA ILE A 53 2.38 -8.76 11.12
C ILE A 53 3.45 -8.97 10.05
N HIS A 54 3.43 -10.13 9.39
CA HIS A 54 4.35 -10.44 8.30
C HIS A 54 3.92 -9.76 7.00
N ASP A 55 4.88 -9.32 6.20
CA ASP A 55 4.64 -8.49 5.00
C ASP A 55 3.79 -9.24 3.94
N ARG A 56 4.00 -10.56 3.83
CA ARG A 56 3.17 -11.48 3.03
C ARG A 56 1.67 -11.42 3.35
N GLN A 57 1.29 -11.13 4.60
CA GLN A 57 -0.13 -11.04 5.00
C GLN A 57 -0.79 -9.75 4.51
N VAL A 58 0.01 -8.71 4.26
CA VAL A 58 -0.45 -7.40 3.80
C VAL A 58 -0.40 -7.31 2.27
N THR A 59 0.44 -8.13 1.62
CA THR A 59 0.74 -8.08 0.18
C THR A 59 -0.52 -8.02 -0.69
N LYS A 60 -1.48 -8.91 -0.47
CA LYS A 60 -2.71 -8.98 -1.26
C LYS A 60 -3.51 -7.67 -1.19
N GLU A 61 -3.78 -7.18 0.01
CA GLU A 61 -4.49 -5.91 0.22
C GLU A 61 -3.72 -4.72 -0.38
N LEU A 62 -2.39 -4.77 -0.31
CA LEU A 62 -1.52 -3.73 -0.81
C LEU A 62 -1.60 -3.61 -2.35
N ILE A 63 -1.60 -4.74 -3.08
CA ILE A 63 -1.60 -4.78 -4.55
C ILE A 63 -2.99 -4.76 -5.18
N GLU A 64 -4.06 -5.15 -4.47
CA GLU A 64 -5.42 -5.24 -5.02
C GLU A 64 -5.97 -3.90 -5.55
N ASN A 65 -5.46 -2.76 -5.07
CA ASN A 65 -5.88 -1.42 -5.50
C ASN A 65 -5.03 -0.83 -6.64
N LEU A 66 -4.07 -1.59 -7.19
CA LEU A 66 -3.28 -1.15 -8.35
C LEU A 66 -4.17 -1.09 -9.59
N LEU A 67 -4.33 0.10 -10.19
CA LEU A 67 -5.11 0.29 -11.41
C LEU A 67 -4.52 -0.50 -12.59
N HIS A 68 -3.21 -0.38 -12.82
CA HIS A 68 -2.47 -1.12 -13.83
C HIS A 68 -0.96 -0.99 -13.59
N SER A 69 -0.21 -2.09 -13.64
CA SER A 69 1.26 -2.08 -13.71
C SER A 69 1.72 -3.27 -14.57
N GLU A 70 2.78 -3.06 -15.36
CA GLU A 70 3.37 -4.15 -16.17
C GLU A 70 4.13 -5.15 -15.28
N TYR A 71 4.82 -4.61 -14.28
CA TYR A 71 5.50 -5.39 -13.24
C TYR A 71 5.48 -4.63 -11.91
N VAL A 72 5.63 -5.38 -10.82
CA VAL A 72 5.81 -4.84 -9.46
C VAL A 72 7.15 -5.35 -8.95
N ILE A 73 7.99 -4.44 -8.47
CA ILE A 73 9.24 -4.79 -7.79
C ILE A 73 8.99 -4.68 -6.29
N ALA A 74 9.23 -5.77 -5.57
CA ALA A 74 9.01 -5.82 -4.13
C ALA A 74 10.14 -6.59 -3.43
N ASN A 75 10.25 -6.40 -2.11
CA ASN A 75 11.10 -7.26 -1.28
C ASN A 75 10.56 -8.71 -1.32
N LYS A 76 11.45 -9.69 -1.19
CA LYS A 76 11.12 -11.13 -1.14
C LYS A 76 10.08 -11.47 -0.09
N ASP A 77 10.01 -10.73 1.01
CA ASP A 77 9.02 -10.97 2.07
C ASP A 77 7.57 -10.66 1.65
N TYR A 78 7.37 -10.00 0.50
CA TYR A 78 6.08 -9.82 -0.17
C TYR A 78 5.77 -10.91 -1.20
N ASP A 79 6.67 -11.87 -1.40
CA ASP A 79 6.36 -13.03 -2.22
C ASP A 79 5.33 -13.89 -1.48
N THR A 80 4.23 -14.18 -2.18
CA THR A 80 3.10 -14.95 -1.66
C THR A 80 2.77 -16.04 -2.66
N GLU A 81 3.14 -17.28 -2.35
CA GLU A 81 2.53 -18.41 -3.05
C GLU A 81 1.01 -18.40 -2.78
N LYS A 82 0.21 -18.83 -3.76
CA LYS A 82 -1.20 -19.13 -3.49
C LYS A 82 -1.25 -20.23 -2.42
N LEU A 83 -1.82 -19.91 -1.26
CA LEU A 83 -2.28 -20.92 -0.29
C LEU A 83 -3.30 -21.85 -0.93
#